data_AF-A0A2A3T7I9-F1
#
_entry.id   AF-A0A2A3T7I9-F1
#
_cell.length_a   1.000
_cell.length_b   1.000
_cell.length_c   1.000
_cell.angle_alpha   90.00
_cell.angle_beta   90.00
_cell.angle_gamma   90.00
#
_symmetry.space_group_name_H-M   'P 1'
#
loop_
_entity.id
_entity.type
_entity.pdbx_description
1 polymer ?
#
loop_
_entity_poly.entity_id
_entity_poly.type
_entity_poly.pdbx_seq_one_letter_code
_entity_poly.pdbx_strand_id
1 'polypeptide(L)'
;MLDYSLNIAGSEWLIIIFVALILILGTGKLPGAAKKLGKAVNEYNKAKNEIQEQMKIGEEQTPTVSGPVGTEREKLETMAKSIGIKVEEKTDDELREIIAAKIGQKKTDEPKKEK
;
A
#
# COMPACT_ATOMS: atom_id res chain seq x y z
N MET A 1 27.51 42.20 -24.31
CA MET A 1 27.63 40.82 -23.82
C MET A 1 26.35 40.12 -24.24
N LEU A 2 26.43 38.94 -24.83
CA LEU A 2 25.24 38.25 -25.33
C LEU A 2 24.56 37.55 -24.14
N ASP A 3 23.56 38.19 -23.56
CA ASP A 3 22.69 37.60 -22.57
C ASP A 3 21.72 36.63 -23.27
N TYR A 4 22.22 35.44 -23.60
CA TYR A 4 21.39 34.32 -24.03
C TYR A 4 20.74 33.68 -22.80
N SER A 5 19.68 34.31 -22.30
CA SER A 5 18.71 33.62 -21.44
C SER A 5 17.95 32.62 -22.33
N LEU A 6 18.53 31.43 -22.49
CA LEU A 6 17.86 30.31 -23.14
C LEU A 6 16.61 30.00 -22.33
N ASN A 7 15.44 30.24 -22.93
CA ASN A 7 14.11 29.85 -22.42
C ASN A 7 13.96 28.31 -22.44
N ILE A 8 14.91 27.59 -21.85
CA ILE A 8 14.89 26.16 -21.67
C ILE A 8 14.08 25.90 -20.39
N ALA A 9 12.80 25.62 -20.58
CA ALA A 9 11.84 25.44 -19.50
C ALA A 9 11.84 24.01 -18.92
N GLY A 10 12.48 23.05 -19.60
CA GLY A 10 12.74 21.71 -19.06
C GLY A 10 12.79 20.59 -20.11
N SER A 11 12.01 20.69 -21.18
CA SER A 11 11.98 19.69 -22.25
C SER A 11 13.30 19.62 -23.02
N GLU A 12 13.97 20.75 -23.22
CA GLU A 12 15.25 20.82 -23.92
C GLU A 12 16.37 20.24 -23.06
N TRP A 13 16.30 20.38 -21.72
CA TRP A 13 17.24 19.69 -20.81
C TRP A 13 17.15 18.17 -20.96
N LEU A 14 15.94 17.64 -21.08
CA LEU A 14 15.72 16.21 -21.33
C LEU A 14 16.41 15.74 -22.62
N ILE A 15 16.28 16.52 -23.69
CA ILE A 15 16.92 16.22 -24.98
C ILE A 15 18.44 16.31 -24.86
N ILE A 16 18.98 17.35 -24.21
CA ILE A 16 20.43 17.51 -24.02
C ILE A 16 21.01 16.34 -23.23
N ILE A 17 20.38 15.95 -22.13
CA ILE A 17 20.80 14.81 -21.30
C ILE A 17 20.72 13.52 -22.12
N PHE A 18 19.64 13.32 -22.88
CA PHE A 18 19.47 12.12 -23.71
C PHE A 18 20.55 12.02 -24.79
N VAL A 19 20.88 13.12 -25.46
CA VAL A 19 21.97 13.18 -26.44
C VAL A 19 23.33 12.93 -25.78
N ALA A 20 23.59 13.55 -24.62
CA ALA A 20 24.82 13.32 -23.87
C ALA A 20 24.99 11.83 -23.49
N LEU A 21 23.91 11.18 -23.05
CA LEU A 21 23.90 9.74 -22.76
C LEU A 21 24.17 8.91 -24.02
N ILE A 22 23.57 9.26 -25.16
CA ILE A 22 23.85 8.58 -26.44
C ILE A 22 25.32 8.73 -26.84
N LEU A 23 25.94 9.89 -26.64
CA LEU A 23 27.33 10.11 -26.99
C LEU A 23 28.30 9.30 -26.10
N ILE A 24 27.99 9.17 -24.81
CA ILE A 24 28.82 8.41 -23.85
C ILE A 24 28.63 6.89 -24.03
N LEU A 25 27.37 6.42 -24.12
CA LEU A 25 27.04 4.99 -24.15
C LEU A 25 26.95 4.41 -25.58
N GLY A 26 26.77 5.25 -26.59
CA GLY A 26 26.51 4.85 -27.97
C GLY A 26 25.03 4.48 -28.23
N THR A 27 24.59 4.65 -29.47
CA THR A 27 23.19 4.39 -29.90
C THR A 27 22.76 2.93 -29.80
N GLY A 28 23.70 1.97 -29.87
CA GLY A 28 23.39 0.54 -29.83
C GLY A 28 23.21 -0.05 -28.42
N LYS A 29 23.77 0.59 -27.39
CA LYS A 29 23.76 0.04 -26.02
C LYS A 29 22.46 0.35 -25.27
N LEU A 30 21.89 1.53 -25.48
CA LEU A 30 20.61 1.95 -24.89
C LEU A 30 19.45 1.00 -25.22
N PRO A 31 19.16 0.64 -26.49
CA PRO A 31 18.07 -0.29 -26.81
C PRO A 31 18.34 -1.70 -26.28
N GLY A 32 19.60 -2.14 -26.24
CA GLY A 32 19.98 -3.42 -25.66
C GLY A 32 19.73 -3.48 -24.15
N ALA A 33 20.10 -2.43 -23.42
CA ALA A 33 19.84 -2.29 -21.98
C ALA A 33 18.35 -2.23 -21.68
N ALA A 34 17.58 -1.42 -22.44
CA ALA A 34 16.13 -1.32 -22.30
C ALA A 34 15.43 -2.68 -22.51
N LYS A 35 15.84 -3.46 -23.52
CA LYS A 35 15.28 -4.81 -23.76
C LYS A 35 15.55 -5.76 -22.58
N LYS A 36 16.75 -5.72 -22.00
CA LYS A 36 17.12 -6.57 -20.85
C LYS A 36 16.34 -6.16 -19.60
N LEU A 37 16.29 -4.86 -19.30
CA LEU A 37 15.53 -4.33 -18.17
C LEU A 37 14.03 -4.61 -18.33
N GLY A 38 13.48 -4.43 -19.52
CA GLY A 38 12.08 -4.75 -19.82
C GLY A 38 11.76 -6.22 -19.59
N LYS A 39 12.65 -7.14 -20.02
CA LYS A 39 12.49 -8.58 -19.75
C LYS A 39 12.53 -8.89 -18.25
N ALA A 40 13.49 -8.31 -17.52
CA ALA A 40 13.61 -8.51 -16.08
C ALA A 40 12.39 -7.98 -15.30
N VAL A 41 11.91 -6.78 -15.65
CA VAL A 41 10.70 -6.19 -15.06
C VAL A 41 9.47 -7.03 -15.39
N ASN A 42 9.37 -7.56 -16.61
CA ASN A 42 8.26 -8.43 -17.00
C ASN A 42 8.25 -9.76 -16.20
N GLU A 43 9.41 -10.40 -16.05
CA GLU A 43 9.55 -11.62 -15.23
C GLU A 43 9.26 -11.33 -13.75
N TYR A 44 9.75 -10.20 -13.22
CA TYR A 44 9.45 -9.76 -11.86
C TYR A 44 7.95 -9.52 -11.66
N ASN A 45 7.28 -8.82 -12.58
CA ASN A 45 5.84 -8.58 -12.49
C ASN A 45 5.04 -9.88 -12.56
N LYS A 46 5.47 -10.83 -13.40
CA LYS A 46 4.84 -12.15 -13.48
C LYS A 46 4.96 -12.91 -12.15
N ALA A 47 6.17 -13.01 -11.60
CA ALA A 47 6.40 -13.65 -10.31
C ALA A 47 5.63 -12.96 -9.17
N LYS A 48 5.63 -11.62 -9.14
CA LYS A 48 4.84 -10.84 -8.18
C LYS A 48 3.35 -11.13 -8.30
N ASN A 49 2.83 -11.27 -9.52
CA ASN A 49 1.41 -11.55 -9.74
C ASN A 49 1.05 -12.97 -9.28
N GLU A 50 1.86 -13.97 -9.63
CA GLU A 50 1.70 -15.35 -9.17
C GLU A 50 1.74 -15.46 -7.64
N ILE A 51 2.65 -14.74 -6.99
CA ILE A 51 2.76 -14.70 -5.52
C ILE A 51 1.54 -14.01 -4.89
N GLN A 52 1.07 -12.89 -5.44
CA GLN A 52 -0.13 -12.22 -4.95
C GLN A 52 -1.37 -13.08 -5.12
N GLU A 53 -1.50 -13.79 -6.25
CA GLU A 53 -2.61 -14.69 -6.50
C GLU A 53 -2.60 -15.87 -5.52
N GLN A 54 -1.43 -16.46 -5.26
CA GLN A 54 -1.27 -17.51 -4.24
C GLN A 54 -1.54 -17.01 -2.81
N MET A 55 -1.11 -15.80 -2.45
CA MET A 55 -1.42 -15.20 -1.15
C MET A 55 -2.91 -14.91 -1.00
N LYS A 56 -3.57 -14.43 -2.06
CA LYS A 56 -5.02 -14.18 -2.05
C LYS A 56 -5.82 -15.47 -1.89
N ILE A 57 -5.37 -16.57 -2.50
CA ILE A 57 -5.97 -17.91 -2.33
C ILE A 57 -5.67 -18.48 -0.93
N GLY A 58 -4.50 -18.18 -0.36
CA GLY A 58 -4.12 -18.58 1.01
C GLY A 58 -4.83 -17.78 2.12
N GLU A 59 -5.18 -16.53 1.88
CA GLU A 59 -5.91 -15.66 2.81
C GLU A 59 -7.39 -16.03 2.97
N GLU A 60 -8.00 -16.79 2.07
CA GLU A 60 -9.38 -17.26 2.25
C GLU A 60 -9.56 -18.20 3.47
N GLN A 61 -8.48 -18.63 4.12
CA GLN A 61 -8.50 -19.48 5.32
C GLN A 61 -8.18 -18.75 6.64
N THR A 62 -7.95 -17.43 6.62
CA THR A 62 -7.78 -16.64 7.84
C THR A 62 -8.48 -15.29 7.70
N PRO A 63 -9.30 -14.83 8.66
CA PRO A 63 -9.97 -13.54 8.56
C PRO A 63 -8.93 -12.42 8.61
N THR A 64 -8.49 -11.93 7.45
CA THR A 64 -7.52 -10.84 7.37
C THR A 64 -8.23 -9.51 7.48
N VAL A 65 -7.82 -8.73 8.48
CA VAL A 65 -8.15 -7.31 8.58
C VAL A 65 -7.38 -6.61 7.45
N SER A 66 -8.06 -6.46 6.31
CA SER A 66 -7.48 -5.98 5.06
C SER A 66 -7.59 -4.46 4.95
N GLY A 67 -6.46 -3.76 5.06
CA GLY A 67 -6.29 -2.38 4.57
C GLY A 67 -6.13 -1.28 5.63
N PRO A 68 -5.62 -0.09 5.25
CA PRO A 68 -5.73 1.10 6.06
C PRO A 68 -7.22 1.39 6.23
N VAL A 69 -7.71 1.25 7.46
CA VAL A 69 -9.09 1.53 7.86
C VAL A 69 -9.45 2.99 7.55
N GLY A 70 -9.96 3.20 6.33
CA GLY A 70 -10.02 4.53 5.70
C GLY A 70 -11.15 5.38 6.24
N THR A 71 -12.21 4.73 6.74
CA THR A 71 -13.38 5.39 7.32
C THR A 71 -13.47 5.10 8.81
N GLU A 72 -14.02 6.04 9.58
CA GLU A 72 -14.27 5.82 11.01
C GLU A 72 -15.17 4.60 11.26
N ARG A 73 -16.15 4.37 10.37
CA ARG A 73 -17.00 3.18 10.37
C ARG A 73 -16.16 1.92 10.37
N GLU A 74 -15.26 1.75 9.41
CA GLU A 74 -14.45 0.52 9.25
C GLU A 74 -13.55 0.24 10.48
N LYS A 75 -13.07 1.29 11.16
CA LYS A 75 -12.35 1.17 12.43
C LYS A 75 -13.24 0.57 13.52
N LEU A 76 -14.46 1.09 13.64
CA LEU A 76 -15.44 0.62 14.61
C LEU A 76 -15.86 -0.82 14.31
N GLU A 77 -16.06 -1.18 13.05
CA GLU A 77 -16.41 -2.55 12.65
C GLU A 77 -15.28 -3.54 12.95
N THR A 78 -14.03 -3.15 12.71
CA THR A 78 -12.85 -3.96 13.02
C THR A 78 -12.71 -4.18 14.52
N MET A 79 -12.88 -3.13 15.32
CA MET A 79 -12.87 -3.22 16.78
C MET A 79 -14.03 -4.08 17.30
N ALA A 80 -15.24 -3.88 16.78
CA ALA A 80 -16.43 -4.64 17.12
C ALA A 80 -16.27 -6.13 16.82
N LYS A 81 -15.79 -6.49 15.62
CA LYS A 81 -15.50 -7.88 15.25
C LYS A 81 -14.43 -8.50 16.16
N SER A 82 -13.39 -7.75 16.52
CA SER A 82 -12.33 -8.21 17.43
C SER A 82 -12.83 -8.51 18.85
N ILE A 83 -13.94 -7.91 19.27
CA ILE A 83 -14.57 -8.13 20.58
C ILE A 83 -15.91 -8.88 20.49
N GLY A 84 -16.24 -9.45 19.33
CA GLY A 84 -17.43 -10.27 19.10
C GLY A 84 -18.76 -9.52 19.19
N ILE A 85 -18.80 -8.27 18.73
CA ILE A 85 -20.03 -7.46 18.60
C ILE A 85 -20.54 -7.58 17.14
N LYS A 86 -21.83 -7.83 16.95
CA LYS A 86 -22.49 -7.78 15.63
C LYS A 86 -22.64 -6.34 15.15
N VAL A 87 -22.32 -6.11 13.88
CA VAL A 87 -22.21 -4.78 13.27
C VAL A 87 -23.43 -4.43 12.43
N GLU A 88 -24.12 -5.43 11.91
CA GLU A 88 -25.03 -5.38 10.76
C GLU A 88 -26.32 -4.59 10.99
N GLU A 89 -26.58 -4.11 12.22
CA GLU A 89 -27.81 -3.38 12.58
C GLU A 89 -27.56 -2.21 13.54
N LYS A 90 -26.31 -1.71 13.63
CA LYS A 90 -25.93 -0.67 14.59
C LYS A 90 -25.45 0.59 13.88
N THR A 91 -25.90 1.73 14.35
CA THR A 91 -25.36 3.04 13.95
C THR A 91 -23.95 3.25 14.50
N ASP A 92 -23.18 4.17 13.92
CA ASP A 92 -21.78 4.43 14.30
C ASP A 92 -21.67 4.84 15.78
N ASP A 93 -22.64 5.62 16.27
CA ASP A 93 -22.68 6.08 17.66
C ASP A 93 -23.00 4.94 18.64
N GLU A 94 -23.95 4.06 18.30
CA GLU A 94 -24.22 2.85 19.10
C GLU A 94 -23.04 1.89 19.11
N LEU A 95 -22.33 1.75 17.99
CA LEU A 95 -21.11 0.94 17.92
C LEU A 95 -20.03 1.49 18.83
N ARG A 96 -19.79 2.82 18.82
CA ARG A 96 -18.83 3.48 19.71
C ARG A 96 -19.16 3.23 21.18
N GLU A 97 -20.42 3.39 21.56
CA GLU A 97 -20.85 3.21 22.95
C GLU A 97 -20.63 1.77 23.42
N ILE A 98 -21.01 0.78 22.62
CA ILE A 98 -20.89 -0.64 22.98
C ILE A 98 -19.42 -1.07 23.00
N ILE A 99 -18.60 -0.59 22.07
CA ILE A 99 -17.15 -0.83 22.06
C ILE A 99 -16.52 -0.22 23.33
N ALA A 100 -16.84 1.03 23.66
CA ALA A 100 -16.31 1.71 24.85
C ALA A 100 -16.73 0.99 26.14
N ALA A 101 -17.99 0.58 26.26
CA ALA A 101 -18.49 -0.16 27.42
C ALA A 101 -17.79 -1.52 27.57
N LYS A 102 -17.65 -2.28 26.49
CA LYS A 102 -17.08 -3.63 26.52
C LYS A 102 -15.56 -3.63 26.71
N ILE A 103 -14.85 -2.65 26.17
CA ILE A 103 -13.40 -2.45 26.41
C ILE A 103 -13.15 -1.93 27.84
N GLY A 104 -14.00 -1.02 28.34
CA GLY A 104 -13.93 -0.49 29.69
C GLY A 104 -14.13 -1.56 30.76
N GLN A 105 -15.05 -2.51 30.53
CA GLN A 105 -15.30 -3.62 31.46
C GLN A 105 -14.20 -4.69 31.46
N LYS A 106 -13.48 -4.91 30.34
CA LYS A 106 -12.40 -5.91 30.26
C LYS A 106 -11.19 -5.60 31.17
N LYS A 107 -11.10 -4.38 31.73
CA LYS A 107 -10.07 -4.02 32.73
C LYS A 107 -10.43 -4.41 34.17
N THR A 108 -11.63 -4.91 34.43
CA THR A 108 -12.11 -5.17 35.81
C THR A 108 -12.25 -6.67 36.14
N ASP A 109 -12.18 -7.56 35.15
CA ASP A 109 -12.30 -9.01 35.38
C ASP A 109 -10.97 -9.75 35.19
N GLU A 110 -9.95 -9.39 35.96
CA GLU A 110 -8.95 -10.38 36.39
C GLU A 110 -9.51 -11.05 37.65
N PRO A 111 -9.69 -12.39 37.66
CA PRO A 111 -10.17 -13.08 38.85
C PRO A 111 -9.09 -12.99 39.92
N LYS A 112 -9.42 -12.25 40.97
CA LYS A 112 -8.74 -12.23 42.26
C LYS A 112 -8.62 -13.68 42.76
N LYS A 113 -7.47 -14.33 42.48
CA LYS A 113 -7.10 -15.57 43.16
C LYS A 113 -6.58 -15.20 44.55
N GLU A 114 -7.51 -15.29 45.49
CA GLU A 114 -7.27 -15.28 46.93
C GLU A 114 -6.26 -16.37 47.30
N LYS A 115 -5.28 -16.03 48.14
CA LYS A 115 -4.34 -16.95 48.77
C LYS A 115 -4.88 -17.37 50.13
#